data_AF-A0A1V5HGC7-F1
#
_entry.id   AF-A0A1V5HGC7-F1
#
_cell.length_a   1.000
_cell.length_b   1.000
_cell.length_c   1.000
_cell.angle_alpha   90.00
_cell.angle_beta   90.00
_cell.angle_gamma   90.00
#
_symmetry.space_group_name_H-M   'P 1'
#
loop_
_entity.id
_entity.type
_entity.pdbx_description
1 polymer ?
#
loop_
_entity_poly.entity_id
_entity_poly.type
_entity_poly.pdbx_seq_one_letter_code
_entity_poly.pdbx_strand_id
1 'polypeptide(L)'
;MRGSGVLGKAALAVGALVVVAGLARGADEAAGPFAHTVHERVMILLFDAACIAPGSRHEDRARRQETVARQRELDAWFSDHGRRVSLADCTTPEDQENYHALRRTLAGARLLQLPVRERLAALDRMETYLRGFDNGFTDALAALGVNLADTGDPLTAHLLARLRIPPAFEARFFGRDESSRIGSMYFPPANLILLNLDVLCEAPEDFLDSIKHELWHHLLPIPPGRGFAGNLWWEGFNEAISETWADALRECTGSRAEWSRKVEYPVDTALAGLFLAADRVGALRYVAGIDGAEAFAARLRGGGVLGERLATILQTPASLDPSTQIRIEQLLHNWRWKADDGGRIRVTRLVADGRVSPAAVEDAFVQRRRFLMDFIQALSVVGLQDIEADRATRAAALAAAETLPRHLRKNVRTVFEYCRQPYYQMSNR
;
A
#
# COMPACT_ATOMS: atom_id res chain seq x y z
N MET A 1 19.86 24.06 -52.71
CA MET A 1 19.42 22.90 -51.91
C MET A 1 19.52 23.21 -50.42
N ARG A 2 18.47 23.83 -49.85
CA ARG A 2 18.30 24.00 -48.40
C ARG A 2 16.79 23.90 -48.14
N GLY A 3 16.35 22.87 -47.43
CA GLY A 3 14.93 22.66 -47.16
C GLY A 3 14.57 21.24 -46.75
N SER A 4 15.18 20.71 -45.69
CA SER A 4 14.75 19.40 -45.13
C SER A 4 14.85 19.28 -43.59
N GLY A 5 15.34 20.30 -42.87
CA GLY A 5 15.59 20.20 -41.42
C GLY A 5 14.42 20.57 -40.51
N VAL A 6 13.38 21.27 -41.01
CA VAL A 6 12.28 21.80 -40.18
C VAL A 6 11.08 20.84 -40.11
N LEU A 7 10.82 20.09 -41.19
CA LEU A 7 9.70 19.15 -41.26
C LEU A 7 9.89 17.90 -40.37
N GLY A 8 11.13 17.44 -40.19
CA GLY A 8 11.42 16.26 -39.34
C GLY A 8 11.19 16.51 -37.84
N LYS A 9 11.50 17.73 -37.34
CA LYS A 9 11.26 18.08 -35.93
C LYS A 9 9.80 18.36 -35.63
N ALA A 10 9.07 18.95 -36.57
CA ALA A 10 7.63 19.16 -36.45
C ALA A 10 6.85 17.83 -36.51
N ALA A 11 7.25 16.89 -37.36
CA ALA A 11 6.63 15.56 -37.44
C ALA A 11 6.89 14.71 -36.18
N LEU A 12 8.09 14.79 -35.58
CA LEU A 12 8.39 14.16 -34.28
C LEU A 12 7.59 14.80 -33.13
N ALA A 13 7.44 16.12 -33.12
CA ALA A 13 6.65 16.83 -32.10
C ALA A 13 5.15 16.56 -32.24
N VAL A 14 4.61 16.52 -33.46
CA VAL A 14 3.20 16.19 -33.73
C VAL A 14 2.93 14.71 -33.48
N GLY A 15 3.86 13.82 -33.85
CA GLY A 15 3.78 12.39 -33.53
C GLY A 15 3.78 12.15 -32.02
N ALA A 16 4.66 12.82 -31.27
CA ALA A 16 4.65 12.78 -29.81
C ALA A 16 3.36 13.37 -29.22
N LEU A 17 2.84 14.47 -29.76
CA LEU A 17 1.60 15.10 -29.27
C LEU A 17 0.36 14.23 -29.55
N VAL A 18 0.28 13.58 -30.72
CA VAL A 18 -0.82 12.69 -31.10
C VAL A 18 -0.75 11.39 -30.32
N VAL A 19 0.45 10.86 -30.05
CA VAL A 19 0.65 9.72 -29.15
C VAL A 19 0.23 10.11 -27.74
N VAL A 20 0.71 11.23 -27.18
CA VAL A 20 0.29 11.71 -25.85
C VAL A 20 -1.22 11.95 -25.75
N ALA A 21 -1.85 12.55 -26.77
CA ALA A 21 -3.30 12.78 -26.79
C ALA A 21 -4.11 11.49 -26.97
N GLY A 22 -3.59 10.50 -27.71
CA GLY A 22 -4.20 9.17 -27.85
C GLY A 22 -4.05 8.31 -26.60
N LEU A 23 -2.91 8.41 -25.91
CA LEU A 23 -2.61 7.76 -24.64
C LEU A 23 -3.52 8.29 -23.51
N ALA A 24 -3.72 9.62 -23.47
CA ALA A 24 -4.63 10.26 -22.51
C ALA A 24 -6.07 9.79 -22.67
N ARG A 25 -6.54 9.63 -23.92
CA ARG A 25 -7.94 9.31 -24.21
C ARG A 25 -8.37 7.91 -23.75
N GLY A 26 -7.50 6.90 -23.90
CA GLY A 26 -7.80 5.53 -23.42
C GLY A 26 -7.66 5.36 -21.91
N ALA A 27 -6.76 6.12 -21.28
CA ALA A 27 -6.61 6.17 -19.83
C ALA A 27 -7.83 6.84 -19.15
N ASP A 28 -8.26 7.98 -19.68
CA ASP A 28 -9.36 8.77 -19.12
C ASP A 28 -10.72 8.05 -19.17
N GLU A 29 -10.95 7.19 -20.16
CA GLU A 29 -12.23 6.45 -20.32
C GLU A 29 -12.53 5.47 -19.18
N ALA A 30 -11.51 4.99 -18.45
CA ALA A 30 -11.68 4.12 -17.28
C ALA A 30 -11.25 4.78 -15.97
N ALA A 31 -10.16 5.55 -15.99
CA ALA A 31 -9.57 6.16 -14.81
C ALA A 31 -10.43 7.31 -14.26
N GLY A 32 -10.98 8.17 -15.14
CA GLY A 32 -11.84 9.28 -14.76
C GLY A 32 -13.13 8.83 -14.06
N PRO A 33 -13.93 7.92 -14.66
CA PRO A 33 -15.12 7.38 -14.02
C PRO A 33 -14.83 6.66 -12.70
N PHE A 34 -13.70 5.96 -12.59
CA PHE A 34 -13.29 5.31 -11.34
C PHE A 34 -13.02 6.33 -10.25
N ALA A 35 -12.18 7.33 -10.51
CA ALA A 35 -11.82 8.34 -9.53
C ALA A 35 -13.05 9.12 -9.06
N HIS A 36 -13.90 9.54 -10.01
CA HIS A 36 -15.17 10.19 -9.71
C HIS A 36 -16.10 9.32 -8.86
N THR A 37 -16.20 8.02 -9.16
CA THR A 37 -17.01 7.09 -8.34
C THR A 37 -16.47 6.96 -6.92
N VAL A 38 -15.15 6.92 -6.74
CA VAL A 38 -14.50 6.92 -5.42
C VAL A 38 -14.84 8.20 -4.66
N HIS A 39 -14.68 9.36 -5.30
CA HIS A 39 -15.06 10.65 -4.73
C HIS A 39 -16.51 10.65 -4.25
N GLU A 40 -17.46 10.33 -5.13
CA GLU A 40 -18.88 10.34 -4.80
C GLU A 40 -19.20 9.41 -3.62
N ARG A 41 -18.68 8.17 -3.64
CA ARG A 41 -18.93 7.20 -2.57
C ARG A 41 -18.39 7.64 -1.23
N VAL A 42 -17.16 8.18 -1.20
CA VAL A 42 -16.56 8.69 0.03
C VAL A 42 -17.37 9.89 0.53
N MET A 43 -17.70 10.86 -0.33
CA MET A 43 -18.45 12.04 0.10
C MET A 43 -19.85 11.71 0.60
N ILE A 44 -20.59 10.81 -0.06
CA ILE A 44 -21.91 10.34 0.41
C ILE A 44 -21.79 9.78 1.82
N LEU A 45 -20.81 8.89 2.05
CA LEU A 45 -20.55 8.29 3.35
C LEU A 45 -20.20 9.35 4.41
N LEU A 46 -19.37 10.33 4.07
CA LEU A 46 -18.98 11.39 5.00
C LEU A 46 -20.14 12.33 5.37
N PHE A 47 -20.97 12.72 4.39
CA PHE A 47 -22.19 13.51 4.64
C PHE A 47 -23.18 12.76 5.54
N ASP A 48 -23.37 11.47 5.25
CA ASP A 48 -24.23 10.58 6.04
C ASP A 48 -23.75 10.49 7.49
N ALA A 49 -22.46 10.20 7.68
CA ALA A 49 -21.83 10.12 9.00
C ALA A 49 -21.86 11.45 9.76
N ALA A 50 -21.83 12.59 9.07
CA ALA A 50 -21.92 13.92 9.67
C ALA A 50 -23.35 14.36 9.99
N CYS A 51 -24.37 13.59 9.60
CA CYS A 51 -25.79 13.95 9.63
C CYS A 51 -26.05 15.29 8.91
N ILE A 52 -25.45 15.48 7.74
CA ILE A 52 -25.59 16.68 6.91
C ILE A 52 -26.09 16.27 5.53
N ALA A 53 -27.15 16.92 5.05
CA ALA A 53 -27.66 16.67 3.71
C ALA A 53 -26.67 17.24 2.65
N PRO A 54 -26.19 16.43 1.67
CA PRO A 54 -25.19 16.87 0.69
C PRO A 54 -25.59 18.13 -0.09
N GLY A 55 -26.85 18.18 -0.55
CA GLY A 55 -27.34 19.26 -1.41
C GLY A 55 -27.60 20.58 -0.68
N SER A 56 -28.17 20.53 0.53
CA SER A 56 -28.53 21.74 1.28
C SER A 56 -27.49 22.17 2.31
N ARG A 57 -26.53 21.29 2.63
CA ARG A 57 -25.53 21.47 3.70
C ARG A 57 -26.16 21.75 5.08
N HIS A 58 -27.45 21.46 5.24
CA HIS A 58 -28.14 21.58 6.51
C HIS A 58 -28.00 20.30 7.34
N GLU A 59 -27.83 20.49 8.65
CA GLU A 59 -27.81 19.39 9.62
C GLU A 59 -29.20 18.80 9.77
N ASP A 60 -29.29 17.48 9.69
CA ASP A 60 -30.44 16.72 10.16
C ASP A 60 -30.33 16.54 11.68
N ARG A 61 -30.92 17.50 12.41
CA ARG A 61 -30.86 17.54 13.88
C ARG A 61 -31.55 16.35 14.53
N ALA A 62 -32.67 15.89 13.98
CA ALA A 62 -33.43 14.79 14.53
C ALA A 62 -32.63 13.50 14.42
N ARG A 63 -32.10 13.20 13.23
CA ARG A 63 -31.23 12.06 12.99
C ARG A 63 -29.98 12.10 13.84
N ARG A 64 -29.34 13.27 13.99
CA ARG A 64 -28.17 13.41 14.86
C ARG A 64 -28.51 13.09 16.31
N GLN A 65 -29.63 13.61 16.84
CA GLN A 65 -30.04 13.35 18.23
C GLN A 65 -30.26 11.85 18.47
N GLU A 66 -30.96 11.19 17.57
CA GLU A 66 -31.19 9.73 17.62
C GLU A 66 -29.86 8.95 17.56
N THR A 67 -29.00 9.29 16.60
CA THR A 67 -27.70 8.63 16.42
C THR A 67 -26.81 8.80 17.66
N VAL A 68 -26.73 10.01 18.22
CA VAL A 68 -25.92 10.29 19.42
C VAL A 68 -26.48 9.58 20.66
N ALA A 69 -27.81 9.47 20.80
CA ALA A 69 -28.41 8.69 21.87
C ALA A 69 -28.00 7.22 21.76
N ARG A 70 -28.13 6.63 20.55
CA ARG A 70 -27.73 5.24 20.30
C ARG A 70 -26.22 5.01 20.48
N GLN A 71 -25.38 5.99 20.13
CA GLN A 71 -23.95 5.93 20.38
C GLN A 71 -23.63 5.85 21.87
N ARG A 72 -24.33 6.61 22.72
CA ARG A 72 -24.13 6.56 24.19
C ARG A 72 -24.52 5.21 24.77
N GLU A 73 -25.63 4.63 24.33
CA GLU A 73 -26.06 3.30 24.74
C GLU A 73 -25.02 2.24 24.39
N LEU A 74 -24.57 2.22 23.13
CA LEU A 74 -23.59 1.25 22.65
C LEU A 74 -22.20 1.45 23.27
N ASP A 75 -21.79 2.69 23.55
CA ASP A 75 -20.52 2.98 24.23
C ASP A 75 -20.53 2.53 25.70
N ALA A 76 -21.67 2.69 26.38
CA ALA A 76 -21.88 2.17 27.74
C ALA A 76 -21.86 0.64 27.75
N TRP A 77 -22.63 -0.01 26.87
CA TRP A 77 -22.65 -1.46 26.69
C TRP A 77 -21.25 -2.01 26.39
N PHE A 78 -20.51 -1.39 25.46
CA PHE A 78 -19.15 -1.80 25.12
C PHE A 78 -18.15 -1.64 26.28
N SER A 79 -18.34 -0.63 27.13
CA SER A 79 -17.52 -0.40 28.32
C SER A 79 -17.77 -1.45 29.40
N ASP A 80 -19.02 -1.84 29.59
CA ASP A 80 -19.42 -2.87 30.55
C ASP A 80 -18.86 -4.25 30.20
N HIS A 81 -18.80 -4.57 28.89
CA HIS A 81 -18.27 -5.83 28.36
C HIS A 81 -16.74 -5.85 28.16
N GLY A 82 -16.00 -4.92 28.77
CA GLY A 82 -14.53 -5.00 28.85
C GLY A 82 -13.75 -4.54 27.62
N ARG A 83 -14.33 -3.72 26.73
CA ARG A 83 -13.66 -3.09 25.56
C ARG A 83 -13.06 -4.06 24.52
N ARG A 84 -13.29 -5.37 24.65
CA ARG A 84 -12.94 -6.41 23.69
C ARG A 84 -14.07 -7.42 23.62
N VAL A 85 -15.12 -7.06 22.89
CA VAL A 85 -16.33 -7.89 22.77
C VAL A 85 -16.18 -8.81 21.57
N SER A 86 -16.36 -10.11 21.76
CA SER A 86 -16.54 -11.07 20.69
C SER A 86 -18.00 -11.51 20.59
N LEU A 87 -18.43 -11.96 19.40
CA LEU A 87 -19.79 -12.50 19.24
C LEU A 87 -20.06 -13.69 20.17
N ALA A 88 -19.02 -14.44 20.54
CA ALA A 88 -19.13 -15.57 21.45
C ALA A 88 -19.50 -15.15 22.88
N ASP A 89 -19.23 -13.88 23.25
CA ASP A 89 -19.58 -13.31 24.56
C ASP A 89 -21.02 -12.75 24.58
N CYS A 90 -21.70 -12.70 23.44
CA CYS A 90 -23.04 -12.12 23.30
C CYS A 90 -24.13 -13.17 23.57
N THR A 91 -24.54 -13.27 24.83
CA THR A 91 -25.44 -14.34 25.31
C THR A 91 -26.94 -14.02 25.18
N THR A 92 -27.29 -12.75 24.98
CA THR A 92 -28.69 -12.32 24.79
C THR A 92 -28.94 -11.84 23.36
N PRO A 93 -30.21 -11.85 22.88
CA PRO A 93 -30.56 -11.24 21.59
C PRO A 93 -30.16 -9.75 21.52
N GLU A 94 -30.33 -9.03 22.62
CA GLU A 94 -29.93 -7.62 22.73
C GLU A 94 -28.41 -7.44 22.57
N ASP A 95 -27.60 -8.31 23.17
CA ASP A 95 -26.14 -8.27 22.98
C ASP A 95 -25.74 -8.53 21.53
N GLN A 96 -26.41 -9.44 20.85
CA GLN A 96 -26.15 -9.73 19.45
C GLN A 96 -26.51 -8.53 18.56
N GLU A 97 -27.66 -7.91 18.79
CA GLU A 97 -28.06 -6.68 18.10
C GLU A 97 -27.07 -5.54 18.35
N ASN A 98 -26.67 -5.33 19.61
CA ASN A 98 -25.66 -4.34 19.99
C ASN A 98 -24.32 -4.62 19.33
N TYR A 99 -23.85 -5.87 19.34
CA TYR A 99 -22.61 -6.29 18.70
C TYR A 99 -22.61 -6.01 17.19
N HIS A 100 -23.71 -6.34 16.50
CA HIS A 100 -23.84 -6.10 15.07
C HIS A 100 -23.92 -4.61 14.70
N ALA A 101 -24.54 -3.79 15.56
CA ALA A 101 -24.67 -2.34 15.35
C ALA A 101 -23.40 -1.57 15.73
N LEU A 102 -22.68 -2.01 16.78
CA LEU A 102 -21.60 -1.30 17.46
C LEU A 102 -20.66 -0.59 16.48
N ARG A 103 -20.04 -1.36 15.57
CA ARG A 103 -18.97 -0.86 14.72
C ARG A 103 -19.45 0.21 13.75
N ARG A 104 -20.69 0.14 13.26
CA ARG A 104 -21.23 1.13 12.31
C ARG A 104 -21.69 2.37 13.07
N THR A 105 -22.42 2.19 14.18
CA THR A 105 -22.97 3.31 14.93
C THR A 105 -21.90 4.17 15.59
N LEU A 106 -20.83 3.56 16.12
CA LEU A 106 -19.74 4.31 16.76
C LEU A 106 -18.73 4.91 15.76
N ALA A 107 -18.77 4.54 14.48
CA ALA A 107 -17.76 4.96 13.49
C ALA A 107 -17.62 6.49 13.34
N GLY A 108 -18.70 7.24 13.55
CA GLY A 108 -18.73 8.71 13.46
C GLY A 108 -18.93 9.42 14.79
N ALA A 109 -18.71 8.75 15.93
CA ALA A 109 -19.03 9.30 17.25
C ALA A 109 -18.29 10.61 17.53
N ARG A 110 -16.98 10.66 17.24
CA ARG A 110 -16.18 11.88 17.39
C ARG A 110 -16.62 12.98 16.44
N LEU A 111 -16.87 12.63 15.18
CA LEU A 111 -17.33 13.59 14.17
C LEU A 111 -18.63 14.28 14.64
N LEU A 112 -19.62 13.54 15.12
CA LEU A 112 -20.92 14.08 15.59
C LEU A 112 -20.85 14.90 16.89
N GLN A 113 -19.76 14.77 17.66
CA GLN A 113 -19.47 15.62 18.81
C GLN A 113 -18.99 17.02 18.40
N LEU A 114 -18.41 17.17 17.21
CA LEU A 114 -17.98 18.47 16.70
C LEU A 114 -19.18 19.39 16.41
N PRO A 115 -19.03 20.72 16.57
CA PRO A 115 -20.00 21.69 16.09
C PRO A 115 -20.28 21.52 14.59
N VAL A 116 -21.52 21.81 14.15
CA VAL A 116 -21.92 21.69 12.74
C VAL A 116 -20.99 22.45 11.78
N ARG A 117 -20.50 23.62 12.20
CA ARG A 117 -19.55 24.43 11.42
C ARG A 117 -18.22 23.70 11.18
N GLU A 118 -17.71 22.99 12.18
CA GLU A 118 -16.46 22.24 12.08
C GLU A 118 -16.64 20.97 11.24
N ARG A 119 -17.79 20.30 11.36
CA ARG A 119 -18.14 19.17 10.48
C ARG A 119 -18.20 19.61 9.02
N LEU A 120 -18.90 20.70 8.72
CA LEU A 120 -18.96 21.27 7.37
C LEU A 120 -17.56 21.63 6.85
N ALA A 121 -16.72 22.27 7.67
CA ALA A 121 -15.35 22.59 7.28
C ALA A 121 -14.50 21.34 7.00
N ALA A 122 -14.71 20.23 7.73
CA ALA A 122 -14.05 18.96 7.44
C ALA A 122 -14.52 18.37 6.10
N LEU A 123 -15.83 18.40 5.82
CA LEU A 123 -16.40 17.95 4.55
C LEU A 123 -15.90 18.78 3.37
N ASP A 124 -15.86 20.11 3.49
CA ASP A 124 -15.37 21.00 2.43
C ASP A 124 -13.88 20.77 2.11
N ARG A 125 -13.07 20.50 3.15
CA ARG A 125 -11.66 20.12 2.96
C ARG A 125 -11.56 18.79 2.22
N MET A 126 -12.32 17.78 2.63
CA MET A 126 -12.30 16.47 1.96
C MET A 126 -12.77 16.54 0.52
N GLU A 127 -13.81 17.32 0.22
CA GLU A 127 -14.26 17.53 -1.15
C GLU A 127 -13.18 18.20 -2.01
N THR A 128 -12.48 19.19 -1.46
CA THR A 128 -11.34 19.84 -2.15
C THR A 128 -10.24 18.84 -2.47
N TYR A 129 -9.90 17.99 -1.49
CA TYR A 129 -8.88 16.97 -1.67
C TYR A 129 -9.29 15.86 -2.65
N LEU A 130 -10.54 15.39 -2.58
CA LEU A 130 -11.03 14.37 -3.51
C LEU A 130 -11.14 14.92 -4.93
N ARG A 131 -11.44 16.21 -5.11
CA ARG A 131 -11.35 16.85 -6.42
C ARG A 131 -9.92 16.90 -6.95
N GLY A 132 -8.95 17.17 -6.10
CA GLY A 132 -7.53 17.08 -6.47
C GLY A 132 -7.12 15.65 -6.85
N PHE A 133 -7.67 14.65 -6.16
CA PHE A 133 -7.51 13.24 -6.51
C PHE A 133 -8.11 12.92 -7.88
N ASP A 134 -9.34 13.33 -8.16
CA ASP A 134 -9.99 13.12 -9.47
C ASP A 134 -9.12 13.65 -10.62
N ASN A 135 -8.61 14.87 -10.45
CA ASN A 135 -7.80 15.53 -11.47
C ASN A 135 -6.41 14.89 -11.65
N GLY A 136 -5.84 14.32 -10.58
CA GLY A 136 -4.49 13.76 -10.57
C GLY A 136 -4.41 12.25 -10.77
N PHE A 137 -5.54 11.54 -10.82
CA PHE A 137 -5.58 10.08 -10.79
C PHE A 137 -4.94 9.45 -12.05
N THR A 138 -5.27 9.96 -13.24
CA THR A 138 -4.66 9.50 -14.50
C THR A 138 -3.15 9.75 -14.49
N ASP A 139 -2.72 10.92 -14.04
CA ASP A 139 -1.29 11.27 -13.95
C ASP A 139 -0.54 10.38 -12.96
N ALA A 140 -1.17 10.02 -11.85
CA ALA A 140 -0.61 9.08 -10.88
C ALA A 140 -0.44 7.66 -11.46
N LEU A 141 -1.38 7.20 -12.29
CA LEU A 141 -1.24 5.91 -13.00
C LEU A 141 -0.10 5.99 -14.03
N ALA A 142 0.01 7.11 -14.74
CA ALA A 142 1.08 7.33 -15.70
C ALA A 142 2.47 7.40 -15.02
N ALA A 143 2.56 7.97 -13.80
CA ALA A 143 3.79 8.02 -13.02
C ALA A 143 4.34 6.62 -12.68
N LEU A 144 3.45 5.62 -12.56
CA LEU A 144 3.82 4.22 -12.42
C LEU A 144 4.39 3.60 -13.71
N GLY A 145 4.44 4.34 -14.82
CA GLY A 145 4.92 3.86 -16.11
C GLY A 145 3.90 3.00 -16.85
N VAL A 146 2.65 2.98 -16.38
CA VAL A 146 1.56 2.23 -16.99
C VAL A 146 1.03 3.00 -18.19
N ASN A 147 0.91 2.31 -19.33
CA ASN A 147 0.23 2.82 -20.51
C ASN A 147 -1.14 2.15 -20.64
N LEU A 148 -2.20 2.82 -20.16
CA LEU A 148 -3.56 2.29 -20.21
C LEU A 148 -4.15 2.19 -21.63
N ALA A 149 -3.54 2.81 -22.64
CA ALA A 149 -4.00 2.67 -24.02
C ALA A 149 -3.51 1.37 -24.68
N ASP A 150 -2.47 0.72 -24.13
CA ASP A 150 -1.97 -0.55 -24.63
C ASP A 150 -2.82 -1.72 -24.12
N THR A 151 -4.02 -1.86 -24.68
CA THR A 151 -4.97 -2.92 -24.29
C THR A 151 -4.49 -4.35 -24.62
N GLY A 152 -3.39 -4.48 -25.38
CA GLY A 152 -2.72 -5.75 -25.62
C GLY A 152 -1.79 -6.18 -24.49
N ASP A 153 -1.39 -5.26 -23.62
CA ASP A 153 -0.52 -5.56 -22.48
C ASP A 153 -1.33 -6.17 -21.31
N PRO A 154 -0.89 -7.32 -20.75
CA PRO A 154 -1.59 -7.96 -19.65
C PRO A 154 -1.73 -7.12 -18.37
N LEU A 155 -0.76 -6.24 -18.07
CA LEU A 155 -0.84 -5.37 -16.88
C LEU A 155 -1.89 -4.30 -17.10
N THR A 156 -1.93 -3.70 -18.29
CA THR A 156 -2.99 -2.77 -18.67
C THR A 156 -4.36 -3.43 -18.62
N ALA A 157 -4.52 -4.63 -19.18
CA ALA A 157 -5.79 -5.35 -19.14
C ALA A 157 -6.25 -5.64 -17.69
N HIS A 158 -5.33 -6.04 -16.81
CA HIS A 158 -5.59 -6.24 -15.38
C HIS A 158 -6.07 -4.95 -14.71
N LEU A 159 -5.32 -3.85 -14.87
CA LEU A 159 -5.65 -2.57 -14.24
C LEU A 159 -6.99 -2.02 -14.74
N LEU A 160 -7.25 -2.07 -16.06
CA LEU A 160 -8.54 -1.67 -16.63
C LEU A 160 -9.71 -2.49 -16.08
N ALA A 161 -9.53 -3.79 -15.85
CA ALA A 161 -10.55 -4.63 -15.24
C ALA A 161 -10.87 -4.20 -13.81
N ARG A 162 -9.85 -3.80 -13.03
CA ARG A 162 -10.02 -3.31 -11.65
C ARG A 162 -10.66 -1.92 -11.60
N LEU A 163 -10.24 -1.02 -12.49
CA LEU A 163 -10.83 0.32 -12.62
C LEU A 163 -12.33 0.29 -12.97
N ARG A 164 -12.83 -0.78 -13.59
CA ARG A 164 -14.27 -0.95 -13.86
C ARG A 164 -15.09 -1.39 -12.65
N ILE A 165 -14.46 -1.78 -11.55
CA ILE A 165 -15.13 -2.32 -10.36
C ILE A 165 -14.68 -1.55 -9.10
N PRO A 166 -15.07 -0.27 -8.94
CA PRO A 166 -14.65 0.52 -7.79
C PRO A 166 -15.01 -0.15 -6.45
N PRO A 167 -14.12 -0.09 -5.43
CA PRO A 167 -14.40 -0.69 -4.13
C PRO A 167 -15.59 -0.01 -3.45
N ALA A 168 -16.30 -0.77 -2.62
CA ALA A 168 -17.26 -0.20 -1.67
C ALA A 168 -16.51 0.51 -0.54
N PHE A 169 -17.19 1.43 0.15
CA PHE A 169 -16.65 2.12 1.32
C PHE A 169 -17.60 1.97 2.50
N GLU A 170 -17.06 1.67 3.68
CA GLU A 170 -17.84 1.65 4.93
C GLU A 170 -17.06 2.34 6.06
N ALA A 171 -17.72 3.18 6.84
CA ALA A 171 -17.16 3.70 8.09
C ALA A 171 -17.27 2.64 9.18
N ARG A 172 -16.18 2.38 9.90
CA ARG A 172 -16.19 1.45 11.04
C ARG A 172 -15.43 2.03 12.23
N PHE A 173 -15.92 1.72 13.41
CA PHE A 173 -15.19 1.89 14.65
C PHE A 173 -14.15 0.77 14.80
N PHE A 174 -12.88 1.14 15.00
CA PHE A 174 -11.74 0.23 15.11
C PHE A 174 -11.40 -0.16 16.56
N GLY A 175 -12.17 0.31 17.55
CA GLY A 175 -11.88 0.09 18.96
C GLY A 175 -11.06 1.22 19.58
N ARG A 176 -11.08 1.34 20.91
CA ARG A 176 -10.47 2.48 21.63
C ARG A 176 -8.94 2.51 21.59
N ASP A 177 -8.31 1.35 21.43
CA ASP A 177 -6.84 1.20 21.47
C ASP A 177 -6.20 1.32 20.06
N GLU A 178 -7.00 1.16 18.99
CA GLU A 178 -6.54 1.20 17.59
C GLU A 178 -7.07 2.41 16.81
N SER A 179 -8.04 3.17 17.36
CA SER A 179 -8.76 4.24 16.64
C SER A 179 -7.91 5.44 16.20
N SER A 180 -6.67 5.58 16.65
CA SER A 180 -5.78 6.70 16.29
C SER A 180 -4.66 6.35 15.31
N ARG A 181 -4.55 5.10 14.83
CA ARG A 181 -3.38 4.67 14.03
C ARG A 181 -3.66 4.28 12.59
N ILE A 182 -4.86 3.81 12.27
CA ILE A 182 -5.21 3.31 10.93
C ILE A 182 -6.28 4.23 10.34
N GLY A 183 -6.00 4.88 9.20
CA GLY A 183 -6.96 5.74 8.50
C GLY A 183 -7.99 4.96 7.68
N SER A 184 -7.54 3.90 7.03
CA SER A 184 -8.37 2.98 6.25
C SER A 184 -7.74 1.59 6.11
N MET A 185 -8.52 0.62 5.67
CA MET A 185 -8.06 -0.75 5.42
C MET A 185 -8.84 -1.39 4.26
N TYR A 186 -8.15 -1.93 3.26
CA TYR A 186 -8.76 -2.69 2.18
C TYR A 186 -9.00 -4.14 2.59
N PHE A 187 -10.20 -4.64 2.31
CA PHE A 187 -10.61 -6.02 2.51
C PHE A 187 -10.94 -6.65 1.15
N PRO A 188 -9.95 -7.33 0.50
CA PRO A 188 -10.10 -7.89 -0.84
C PRO A 188 -11.31 -8.82 -1.03
N PRO A 189 -11.65 -9.74 -0.09
CA PRO A 189 -12.75 -10.68 -0.29
C PRO A 189 -14.12 -10.03 -0.49
N ALA A 190 -14.34 -8.83 0.06
CA ALA A 190 -15.59 -8.08 -0.09
C ALA A 190 -15.46 -6.88 -1.04
N ASN A 191 -14.28 -6.67 -1.64
CA ASN A 191 -13.95 -5.46 -2.39
C ASN A 191 -14.35 -4.16 -1.65
N LEU A 192 -13.92 -4.06 -0.39
CA LEU A 192 -14.39 -3.05 0.56
C LEU A 192 -13.20 -2.31 1.18
N ILE A 193 -13.25 -0.98 1.20
CA ILE A 193 -12.34 -0.14 1.99
C ILE A 193 -13.08 0.31 3.25
N LEU A 194 -12.56 -0.04 4.41
CA LEU A 194 -13.04 0.42 5.71
C LEU A 194 -12.39 1.75 6.06
N LEU A 195 -13.17 2.72 6.54
CA LEU A 195 -12.73 4.07 6.85
C LEU A 195 -12.83 4.34 8.36
N ASN A 196 -11.78 4.91 8.94
CA ASN A 196 -11.75 5.37 10.32
C ASN A 196 -11.96 6.89 10.39
N LEU A 197 -13.17 7.32 10.76
CA LEU A 197 -13.51 8.75 10.77
C LEU A 197 -12.89 9.52 11.95
N ASP A 198 -12.27 8.84 12.92
CA ASP A 198 -11.50 9.52 13.96
C ASP A 198 -10.27 10.20 13.36
N VAL A 199 -9.60 9.54 12.39
CA VAL A 199 -8.45 10.12 11.67
C VAL A 199 -8.86 11.32 10.83
N LEU A 200 -10.06 11.30 10.21
CA LEU A 200 -10.61 12.47 9.52
C LEU A 200 -10.71 13.69 10.45
N CYS A 201 -11.04 13.49 11.72
CA CYS A 201 -11.17 14.59 12.68
C CYS A 201 -9.81 15.13 13.15
N GLU A 202 -8.78 14.29 13.21
CA GLU A 202 -7.44 14.62 13.71
C GLU A 202 -6.50 15.12 12.60
N ALA A 203 -6.47 14.40 11.49
CA ALA A 203 -5.57 14.58 10.37
C ALA A 203 -6.27 14.24 9.04
N PRO A 204 -7.10 15.16 8.48
CA PRO A 204 -7.80 14.94 7.22
C PRO A 204 -6.89 14.59 6.03
N GLU A 205 -5.64 15.10 6.03
CA GLU A 205 -4.67 14.79 4.98
C GLU A 205 -4.21 13.34 5.06
N ASP A 206 -3.92 12.83 6.27
CA ASP A 206 -3.53 11.44 6.50
C ASP A 206 -4.70 10.48 6.21
N PHE A 207 -5.93 10.91 6.48
CA PHE A 207 -7.13 10.14 6.15
C PHE A 207 -7.24 9.88 4.63
N LEU A 208 -7.02 10.91 3.80
CA LEU A 208 -7.02 10.75 2.35
C LEU A 208 -5.84 9.92 1.87
N ASP A 209 -4.64 10.14 2.41
CA ASP A 209 -3.44 9.38 2.07
C ASP A 209 -3.65 7.88 2.31
N SER A 210 -4.27 7.54 3.44
CA SER A 210 -4.68 6.17 3.75
C SER A 210 -5.65 5.62 2.69
N ILE A 211 -6.66 6.39 2.27
CA ILE A 211 -7.58 5.94 1.20
C ILE A 211 -6.82 5.67 -0.11
N LYS A 212 -5.89 6.55 -0.48
CA LYS A 212 -5.07 6.39 -1.70
C LYS A 212 -4.22 5.12 -1.64
N HIS A 213 -3.64 4.83 -0.48
CA HIS A 213 -2.90 3.59 -0.21
C HIS A 213 -3.80 2.35 -0.38
N GLU A 214 -5.01 2.37 0.20
CA GLU A 214 -5.94 1.22 0.08
C GLU A 214 -6.50 1.04 -1.34
N LEU A 215 -6.61 2.12 -2.12
CA LEU A 215 -6.96 2.04 -3.54
C LEU A 215 -5.86 1.36 -4.36
N TRP A 216 -4.60 1.52 -3.98
CA TRP A 216 -3.51 0.77 -4.59
C TRP A 216 -3.67 -0.74 -4.34
N HIS A 217 -3.96 -1.16 -3.10
CA HIS A 217 -4.29 -2.55 -2.79
C HIS A 217 -5.52 -3.06 -3.54
N HIS A 218 -6.47 -2.17 -3.89
CA HIS A 218 -7.56 -2.55 -4.78
C HIS A 218 -7.04 -2.85 -6.21
N LEU A 219 -6.17 -2.03 -6.78
CA LEU A 219 -5.67 -2.21 -8.15
C LEU A 219 -4.79 -3.46 -8.28
N LEU A 220 -3.88 -3.69 -7.34
CA LEU A 220 -3.08 -4.91 -7.25
C LEU A 220 -3.40 -5.64 -5.93
N PRO A 221 -4.43 -6.50 -5.90
CA PRO A 221 -4.86 -7.15 -4.68
C PRO A 221 -3.84 -8.15 -4.15
N ILE A 222 -3.80 -8.25 -2.83
CA ILE A 222 -2.97 -9.19 -2.07
C ILE A 222 -3.15 -10.60 -2.64
N PRO A 223 -2.08 -11.31 -3.03
CA PRO A 223 -2.16 -12.70 -3.40
C PRO A 223 -2.84 -13.46 -2.26
N PRO A 224 -3.89 -14.26 -2.50
CA PRO A 224 -4.47 -15.08 -1.46
C PRO A 224 -3.38 -15.97 -0.84
N GLY A 225 -3.55 -16.44 0.40
CA GLY A 225 -2.47 -17.13 1.15
C GLY A 225 -1.68 -18.20 0.38
N ARG A 226 -2.28 -18.89 -0.60
CA ARG A 226 -1.65 -19.86 -1.51
C ARG A 226 -0.72 -19.27 -2.60
N GLY A 227 -0.64 -17.94 -2.71
CA GLY A 227 0.15 -17.21 -3.71
C GLY A 227 1.28 -16.37 -3.12
N PHE A 228 1.30 -16.19 -1.79
CA PHE A 228 2.31 -15.39 -1.09
C PHE A 228 3.73 -15.95 -1.29
N ALA A 229 3.87 -17.27 -1.41
CA ALA A 229 5.15 -17.91 -1.69
C ALA A 229 5.76 -17.52 -3.06
N GLY A 230 4.95 -17.13 -4.04
CA GLY A 230 5.42 -16.65 -5.34
C GLY A 230 5.99 -15.24 -5.31
N ASN A 231 5.67 -14.46 -4.26
CA ASN A 231 6.14 -13.09 -4.06
C ASN A 231 6.38 -12.79 -2.58
N LEU A 232 7.54 -13.24 -2.08
CA LEU A 232 7.94 -13.03 -0.68
C LEU A 232 8.04 -11.54 -0.31
N TRP A 233 8.42 -10.68 -1.26
CA TRP A 233 8.58 -9.24 -1.04
C TRP A 233 7.32 -8.43 -1.37
N TRP A 234 6.16 -9.09 -1.47
CA TRP A 234 4.88 -8.47 -1.81
C TRP A 234 4.61 -7.19 -1.01
N GLU A 235 4.75 -7.26 0.32
CA GLU A 235 4.53 -6.09 1.19
C GLU A 235 5.51 -4.95 0.87
N GLY A 236 6.80 -5.25 0.70
CA GLY A 236 7.80 -4.23 0.33
C GLY A 236 7.50 -3.57 -1.02
N PHE A 237 7.02 -4.35 -2.01
CA PHE A 237 6.56 -3.79 -3.29
C PHE A 237 5.33 -2.93 -3.13
N ASN A 238 4.33 -3.36 -2.36
CA ASN A 238 3.12 -2.57 -2.16
C ASN A 238 3.40 -1.24 -1.47
N GLU A 239 4.22 -1.25 -0.42
CA GLU A 239 4.63 -0.02 0.25
C GLU A 239 5.39 0.89 -0.73
N ALA A 240 6.36 0.35 -1.48
CA ALA A 240 7.13 1.15 -2.42
C ALA A 240 6.28 1.72 -3.56
N ILE A 241 5.32 0.96 -4.08
CA ILE A 241 4.44 1.42 -5.15
C ILE A 241 3.43 2.43 -4.60
N SER A 242 2.83 2.17 -3.43
CA SER A 242 1.93 3.12 -2.77
C SER A 242 2.61 4.47 -2.54
N GLU A 243 3.86 4.49 -2.09
CA GLU A 243 4.61 5.74 -1.89
C GLU A 243 4.88 6.47 -3.22
N THR A 244 5.08 5.73 -4.32
CA THR A 244 5.25 6.31 -5.67
C THR A 244 3.95 6.87 -6.22
N TRP A 245 2.87 6.13 -6.04
CA TRP A 245 1.51 6.50 -6.38
C TRP A 245 1.04 7.73 -5.61
N ALA A 246 1.27 7.75 -4.30
CA ALA A 246 0.82 8.81 -3.41
C ALA A 246 1.56 10.13 -3.67
N ASP A 247 2.87 10.09 -4.00
CA ASP A 247 3.66 11.28 -4.34
C ASP A 247 3.03 12.07 -5.49
N ALA A 248 2.68 11.38 -6.58
CA ALA A 248 2.05 11.99 -7.75
C ALA A 248 0.71 12.67 -7.40
N LEU A 249 -0.07 12.07 -6.50
CA LEU A 249 -1.36 12.63 -6.07
C LEU A 249 -1.22 13.80 -5.08
N ARG A 250 -0.08 13.95 -4.39
CA ARG A 250 0.13 15.04 -3.42
C ARG A 250 0.23 16.39 -4.11
N GLU A 251 0.89 16.46 -5.26
CA GLU A 251 1.01 17.70 -6.05
C GLU A 251 -0.38 18.22 -6.46
N CYS A 252 -1.29 17.34 -6.87
CA CYS A 252 -2.64 17.69 -7.32
C CYS A 252 -3.60 18.03 -6.17
N THR A 253 -3.33 17.53 -4.96
CA THR A 253 -4.21 17.72 -3.78
C THR A 253 -3.81 18.90 -2.90
N GLY A 254 -2.66 19.55 -3.19
CA GLY A 254 -2.15 20.67 -2.39
C GLY A 254 -1.83 20.31 -0.94
N SER A 255 -1.76 19.01 -0.63
CA SER A 255 -1.44 18.48 0.70
C SER A 255 -0.01 18.90 1.07
N ARG A 256 0.12 19.50 2.25
CA ARG A 256 1.42 19.87 2.83
C ARG A 256 1.87 18.88 3.89
N ALA A 257 1.10 17.81 4.13
CA ALA A 257 1.44 16.75 5.05
C ALA A 257 2.89 16.34 4.81
N GLU A 258 3.74 16.65 5.81
CA GLU A 258 5.00 15.94 5.94
C GLU A 258 4.60 14.48 5.95
N TRP A 259 5.09 13.74 4.96
CA TRP A 259 4.96 12.29 4.87
C TRP A 259 5.00 11.65 6.24
N SER A 260 4.28 10.53 6.39
CA SER A 260 4.44 9.68 7.56
C SER A 260 5.95 9.58 7.84
N ARG A 261 6.37 9.92 9.07
CA ARG A 261 7.80 10.04 9.37
C ARG A 261 8.55 8.70 9.21
N LYS A 262 7.84 7.61 8.87
CA LYS A 262 8.29 6.23 8.81
C LYS A 262 7.61 5.50 7.65
N VAL A 263 8.41 5.04 6.71
CA VAL A 263 8.00 4.06 5.69
C VAL A 263 7.75 2.72 6.38
N GLU A 264 6.63 2.05 6.08
CA GLU A 264 6.38 0.69 6.57
C GLU A 264 7.35 -0.31 5.92
N TYR A 265 7.73 -1.35 6.68
CA TYR A 265 8.73 -2.35 6.27
C TYR A 265 9.98 -1.73 5.60
N PRO A 266 10.70 -0.81 6.26
CA PRO A 266 11.63 0.08 5.56
C PRO A 266 12.79 -0.65 4.85
N VAL A 267 13.20 -1.85 5.30
CA VAL A 267 14.19 -2.66 4.57
C VAL A 267 13.59 -3.20 3.26
N ASP A 268 12.44 -3.87 3.36
CA ASP A 268 11.75 -4.49 2.24
C ASP A 268 11.34 -3.44 1.21
N THR A 269 10.84 -2.29 1.68
CA THR A 269 10.46 -1.15 0.85
C THR A 269 11.68 -0.49 0.18
N ALA A 270 12.86 -0.48 0.83
CA ALA A 270 14.08 0.00 0.19
C ALA A 270 14.54 -0.94 -0.93
N LEU A 271 14.51 -2.26 -0.70
CA LEU A 271 14.85 -3.24 -1.72
C LEU A 271 13.87 -3.20 -2.89
N ALA A 272 12.56 -3.17 -2.60
CA ALA A 272 11.50 -3.03 -3.61
C ALA A 272 11.61 -1.70 -4.37
N GLY A 273 11.97 -0.61 -3.70
CA GLY A 273 12.27 0.67 -4.33
C GLY A 273 13.38 0.56 -5.38
N LEU A 274 14.44 -0.22 -5.11
CA LEU A 274 15.50 -0.45 -6.11
C LEU A 274 15.01 -1.27 -7.30
N PHE A 275 14.13 -2.26 -7.09
CA PHE A 275 13.47 -2.96 -8.20
C PHE A 275 12.63 -2.03 -9.05
N LEU A 276 11.83 -1.15 -8.43
CA LEU A 276 11.03 -0.13 -9.14
C LEU A 276 11.89 0.87 -9.90
N ALA A 277 13.04 1.26 -9.35
CA ALA A 277 13.98 2.16 -10.01
C ALA A 277 14.64 1.50 -11.23
N ALA A 278 14.88 0.18 -11.18
CA ALA A 278 15.52 -0.56 -12.26
C ALA A 278 14.55 -0.89 -13.42
N ASP A 279 13.35 -1.36 -13.11
CA ASP A 279 12.29 -1.63 -14.11
C ASP A 279 10.91 -1.56 -13.46
N ARG A 280 10.31 -0.37 -13.48
CA ARG A 280 9.02 -0.08 -12.84
C ARG A 280 7.88 -0.94 -13.39
N VAL A 281 7.80 -1.08 -14.72
CA VAL A 281 6.74 -1.88 -15.37
C VAL A 281 6.95 -3.36 -15.08
N GLY A 282 8.19 -3.84 -15.13
CA GLY A 282 8.52 -5.22 -14.75
C GLY A 282 8.13 -5.54 -13.30
N ALA A 283 8.41 -4.62 -12.37
CA ALA A 283 8.01 -4.76 -10.97
C ALA A 283 6.48 -4.84 -10.82
N LEU A 284 5.72 -3.97 -11.50
CA LEU A 284 4.25 -3.99 -11.47
C LEU A 284 3.69 -5.30 -12.03
N ARG A 285 4.26 -5.82 -13.12
CA ARG A 285 3.87 -7.12 -13.71
C ARG A 285 4.17 -8.28 -12.78
N TYR A 286 5.33 -8.25 -12.10
CA TYR A 286 5.70 -9.25 -11.10
C TYR A 286 4.73 -9.25 -9.92
N VAL A 287 4.43 -8.08 -9.40
CA VAL A 287 3.47 -7.87 -8.30
C VAL A 287 2.09 -8.36 -8.74
N ALA A 288 1.59 -7.94 -9.89
CA ALA A 288 0.31 -8.41 -10.43
C ALA A 288 0.23 -9.93 -10.73
N GLY A 289 1.32 -10.69 -10.56
CA GLY A 289 1.37 -12.12 -10.84
C GLY A 289 1.35 -12.47 -12.34
N ILE A 290 1.58 -11.47 -13.19
CA ILE A 290 1.63 -11.61 -14.66
C ILE A 290 2.95 -12.22 -15.08
N ASP A 291 4.05 -11.68 -14.53
CA ASP A 291 5.39 -12.21 -14.74
C ASP A 291 5.83 -12.96 -13.48
N GLY A 292 6.41 -14.14 -13.66
CA GLY A 292 7.10 -14.84 -12.56
C GLY A 292 8.45 -14.21 -12.24
N ALA A 293 9.04 -14.60 -11.10
CA ALA A 293 10.35 -14.09 -10.68
C ALA A 293 11.45 -14.27 -11.75
N GLU A 294 11.42 -15.37 -12.51
CA GLU A 294 12.40 -15.65 -13.59
C GLU A 294 12.27 -14.65 -14.75
N ALA A 295 11.05 -14.41 -15.20
CA ALA A 295 10.77 -13.45 -16.27
C ALA A 295 11.18 -12.03 -15.85
N PHE A 296 10.84 -11.63 -14.62
CA PHE A 296 11.26 -10.31 -14.11
C PHE A 296 12.78 -10.22 -13.93
N ALA A 297 13.44 -11.27 -13.42
CA ALA A 297 14.90 -11.32 -13.34
C ALA A 297 15.56 -11.17 -14.72
N ALA A 298 15.02 -11.80 -15.77
CA ALA A 298 15.54 -11.66 -17.13
C ALA A 298 15.48 -10.21 -17.64
N ARG A 299 14.41 -9.47 -17.32
CA ARG A 299 14.28 -8.06 -17.65
C ARG A 299 15.32 -7.20 -16.94
N LEU A 300 15.55 -7.47 -15.65
CA LEU A 300 16.50 -6.73 -14.83
C LEU A 300 17.96 -6.86 -15.31
N ARG A 301 18.37 -8.02 -15.86
CA ARG A 301 19.75 -8.25 -16.34
C ARG A 301 20.20 -7.24 -17.41
N GLY A 302 19.27 -6.65 -18.15
CA GLY A 302 19.56 -5.56 -19.09
C GLY A 302 20.02 -4.23 -18.44
N GLY A 303 19.87 -4.09 -17.12
CA GLY A 303 20.13 -2.86 -16.35
C GLY A 303 21.56 -2.68 -15.84
N GLY A 304 22.55 -3.39 -16.41
CA GLY A 304 23.95 -3.32 -16.00
C GLY A 304 24.21 -3.94 -14.62
N VAL A 305 25.26 -3.49 -13.91
CA VAL A 305 25.74 -4.12 -12.67
C VAL A 305 24.68 -4.17 -11.56
N LEU A 306 23.84 -3.14 -11.44
CA LEU A 306 22.73 -3.12 -10.49
C LEU A 306 21.63 -4.11 -10.91
N GLY A 307 21.27 -4.11 -12.21
CA GLY A 307 20.27 -4.99 -12.76
C GLY A 307 20.61 -6.48 -12.57
N GLU A 308 21.85 -6.86 -12.84
CA GLU A 308 22.37 -8.22 -12.58
C GLU A 308 22.30 -8.59 -11.10
N ARG A 309 22.65 -7.65 -10.20
CA ARG A 309 22.57 -7.89 -8.76
C ARG A 309 21.12 -8.06 -8.29
N LEU A 310 20.21 -7.19 -8.74
CA LEU A 310 18.78 -7.28 -8.42
C LEU A 310 18.16 -8.56 -8.98
N ALA A 311 18.51 -8.98 -10.20
CA ALA A 311 18.09 -10.25 -10.77
C ALA A 311 18.55 -11.44 -9.92
N THR A 312 19.78 -11.39 -9.41
CA THR A 312 20.31 -12.42 -8.49
C THR A 312 19.54 -12.44 -7.17
N ILE A 313 19.29 -11.27 -6.57
CA ILE A 313 18.52 -11.15 -5.32
C ILE A 313 17.12 -11.71 -5.50
N LEU A 314 16.41 -11.31 -6.57
CA LEU A 314 15.06 -11.79 -6.88
C LEU A 314 14.98 -13.32 -7.01
N GLN A 315 16.04 -13.96 -7.52
CA GLN A 315 16.14 -15.41 -7.70
C GLN A 315 16.65 -16.15 -6.46
N THR A 316 17.12 -15.45 -5.44
CA THR A 316 17.71 -16.05 -4.24
C THR A 316 16.76 -17.05 -3.54
N PRO A 317 15.43 -16.81 -3.42
CA PRO A 317 14.51 -17.81 -2.88
C PRO A 317 14.50 -19.13 -3.63
N ALA A 318 14.73 -19.12 -4.95
CA ALA A 318 14.73 -20.31 -5.81
C ALA A 318 16.05 -21.11 -5.74
N SER A 319 17.11 -20.52 -5.19
CA SER A 319 18.44 -21.13 -5.05
C SER A 319 19.21 -20.50 -3.89
N LEU A 320 18.87 -20.89 -2.68
CA LEU A 320 19.42 -20.39 -1.44
C LEU A 320 20.69 -21.17 -1.08
N ASP A 321 21.86 -20.63 -1.48
CA ASP A 321 23.13 -21.29 -1.21
C ASP A 321 23.44 -21.36 0.32
N PRO A 322 24.27 -22.32 0.77
CA PRO A 322 24.56 -22.49 2.20
C PRO A 322 25.14 -21.25 2.88
N SER A 323 25.92 -20.42 2.16
CA SER A 323 26.50 -19.22 2.75
C SER A 323 25.44 -18.14 3.01
N THR A 324 24.49 -17.98 2.09
CA THR A 324 23.32 -17.13 2.26
C THR A 324 22.44 -17.60 3.40
N GLN A 325 22.19 -18.91 3.51
CA GLN A 325 21.44 -19.49 4.63
C GLN A 325 22.08 -19.16 5.98
N ILE A 326 23.40 -19.33 6.10
CA ILE A 326 24.16 -19.03 7.32
C ILE A 326 24.03 -17.54 7.70
N ARG A 327 24.11 -16.63 6.71
CA ARG A 327 23.96 -15.19 6.97
C ARG A 327 22.56 -14.83 7.48
N ILE A 328 21.52 -15.43 6.89
CA ILE A 328 20.13 -15.25 7.34
C ILE A 328 19.96 -15.77 8.77
N GLU A 329 20.46 -16.98 9.07
CA GLU A 329 20.38 -17.57 10.42
C GLU A 329 21.13 -16.72 11.46
N GLN A 330 22.29 -16.16 11.11
CA GLN A 330 23.04 -15.25 11.98
C GLN A 330 22.25 -13.96 12.27
N LEU A 331 21.62 -13.37 11.26
CA LEU A 331 20.75 -12.19 11.44
C LEU A 331 19.58 -12.50 12.37
N LEU A 332 18.85 -13.58 12.10
CA LEU A 332 17.71 -14.00 12.93
C LEU A 332 18.14 -14.28 14.38
N HIS A 333 19.29 -14.92 14.57
CA HIS A 333 19.86 -15.15 15.90
C HIS A 333 20.20 -13.84 16.62
N ASN A 334 20.83 -12.88 15.93
CA ASN A 334 21.13 -11.56 16.47
C ASN A 334 19.85 -10.78 16.83
N TRP A 335 18.76 -11.04 16.11
CA TRP A 335 17.42 -10.54 16.40
C TRP A 335 16.66 -11.35 17.45
N ARG A 336 17.38 -12.23 18.17
CA ARG A 336 16.92 -13.02 19.31
C ARG A 336 15.92 -14.13 18.98
N TRP A 337 15.81 -14.54 17.72
CA TRP A 337 15.10 -15.76 17.38
C TRP A 337 15.83 -16.99 17.91
N LYS A 338 15.07 -17.91 18.50
CA LYS A 338 15.54 -19.20 19.02
C LYS A 338 14.66 -20.34 18.49
N ALA A 339 15.24 -21.52 18.39
CA ALA A 339 14.47 -22.74 18.18
C ALA A 339 13.67 -23.09 19.45
N ASP A 340 12.71 -24.02 19.32
CA ASP A 340 11.79 -24.39 20.41
C ASP A 340 12.53 -25.02 21.61
N ASP A 341 13.72 -25.59 21.36
CA ASP A 341 14.65 -26.13 22.36
C ASP A 341 15.59 -25.08 22.97
N GLY A 342 15.41 -23.79 22.62
CA GLY A 342 16.28 -22.69 23.03
C GLY A 342 17.59 -22.57 22.23
N GLY A 343 17.81 -23.44 21.23
CA GLY A 343 18.97 -23.45 20.36
C GLY A 343 18.94 -22.39 19.26
N ARG A 344 19.96 -22.43 18.38
CA ARG A 344 20.01 -21.56 17.18
C ARG A 344 18.89 -21.91 16.22
N ILE A 345 18.22 -20.90 15.68
CA ILE A 345 17.20 -21.11 14.65
C ILE A 345 17.86 -21.64 13.39
N ARG A 346 17.20 -22.61 12.74
CA ARG A 346 17.58 -23.09 11.42
C ARG A 346 16.50 -22.70 10.41
N VAL A 347 16.90 -22.11 9.29
CA VAL A 347 15.95 -21.75 8.22
C VAL A 347 15.49 -22.96 7.42
N THR A 348 16.03 -24.16 7.70
CA THR A 348 15.56 -25.44 7.14
C THR A 348 14.07 -25.70 7.37
N ARG A 349 13.41 -24.97 8.27
CA ARG A 349 11.94 -24.99 8.42
C ARG A 349 11.21 -24.35 7.24
N LEU A 350 11.82 -23.40 6.55
CA LEU A 350 11.31 -22.72 5.36
C LEU A 350 12.04 -23.13 4.08
N VAL A 351 13.15 -23.85 4.20
CA VAL A 351 14.05 -24.20 3.09
C VAL A 351 14.10 -25.71 2.92
N ALA A 352 13.79 -26.19 1.71
CA ALA A 352 13.90 -27.59 1.30
C ALA A 352 14.75 -27.66 0.03
N ASP A 353 15.70 -28.61 -0.02
CA ASP A 353 16.59 -28.83 -1.18
C ASP A 353 17.32 -27.57 -1.68
N GLY A 354 17.69 -26.69 -0.74
CA GLY A 354 18.36 -25.42 -1.04
C GLY A 354 17.44 -24.37 -1.66
N ARG A 355 16.11 -24.48 -1.50
CA ARG A 355 15.13 -23.53 -2.01
C ARG A 355 14.13 -23.18 -0.93
N VAL A 356 13.62 -21.95 -0.93
CA VAL A 356 12.49 -21.59 -0.07
C VAL A 356 11.27 -22.38 -0.54
N SER A 357 10.73 -23.21 0.35
CA SER A 357 9.61 -24.11 0.05
C SER A 357 8.29 -23.32 0.07
N PRO A 358 7.54 -23.28 -1.05
CA PRO A 358 6.25 -22.60 -1.09
C PRO A 358 5.28 -23.11 -0.02
N ALA A 359 5.19 -24.43 0.14
CA ALA A 359 4.33 -25.04 1.15
C ALA A 359 4.72 -24.64 2.58
N ALA A 360 6.01 -24.52 2.87
CA ALA A 360 6.48 -24.10 4.20
C ALA A 360 6.24 -22.61 4.45
N VAL A 361 6.35 -21.77 3.42
CA VAL A 361 6.02 -20.34 3.50
C VAL A 361 4.52 -20.15 3.75
N GLU A 362 3.68 -20.87 3.02
CA GLU A 362 2.22 -20.83 3.21
C GLU A 362 1.83 -21.24 4.63
N ASP A 363 2.40 -22.34 5.14
CA ASP A 363 2.16 -22.81 6.50
C ASP A 363 2.65 -21.78 7.54
N ALA A 364 3.84 -21.22 7.35
CA ALA A 364 4.39 -20.20 8.23
C ALA A 364 3.59 -18.90 8.19
N PHE A 365 2.98 -18.53 7.07
CA PHE A 365 2.12 -17.35 6.98
C PHE A 365 0.89 -17.49 7.89
N VAL A 366 0.31 -18.69 7.95
CA VAL A 366 -0.86 -18.99 8.80
C VAL A 366 -0.46 -19.17 10.26
N GLN A 367 0.58 -19.95 10.54
CA GLN A 367 0.88 -20.39 11.91
C GLN A 367 1.95 -19.56 12.61
N ARG A 368 2.84 -18.90 11.87
CA ARG A 368 4.10 -18.30 12.38
C ARG A 368 4.43 -16.99 11.68
N ARG A 369 3.41 -16.16 11.37
CA ARG A 369 3.54 -14.94 10.55
C ARG A 369 4.72 -14.06 10.95
N ARG A 370 4.93 -13.84 12.25
CA ARG A 370 6.05 -13.00 12.75
C ARG A 370 7.42 -13.54 12.33
N PHE A 371 7.63 -14.85 12.43
CA PHE A 371 8.89 -15.47 12.00
C PHE A 371 9.08 -15.35 10.49
N LEU A 372 8.01 -15.56 9.72
CA LEU A 372 8.07 -15.41 8.26
C LEU A 372 8.44 -13.98 7.85
N MET A 373 7.84 -12.96 8.47
CA MET A 373 8.18 -11.56 8.18
C MET A 373 9.65 -11.25 8.52
N ASP A 374 10.14 -11.72 9.66
CA ASP A 374 11.55 -11.52 10.04
C ASP A 374 12.52 -12.30 9.12
N PHE A 375 12.11 -13.48 8.61
CA PHE A 375 12.88 -14.21 7.60
C PHE A 375 12.97 -13.45 6.27
N ILE A 376 11.85 -12.91 5.78
CA ILE A 376 11.82 -12.08 4.57
C ILE A 376 12.69 -10.85 4.75
N GLN A 377 12.59 -10.19 5.91
CA GLN A 377 13.44 -9.05 6.23
C GLN A 377 14.93 -9.42 6.25
N ALA A 378 15.31 -10.54 6.86
CA ALA A 378 16.69 -11.01 6.88
C ALA A 378 17.21 -11.31 5.46
N LEU A 379 16.37 -11.90 4.61
CA LEU A 379 16.66 -12.11 3.20
C LEU A 379 16.87 -10.77 2.46
N SER A 380 16.01 -9.78 2.69
CA SER A 380 16.12 -8.42 2.14
C SER A 380 17.42 -7.73 2.58
N VAL A 381 17.78 -7.84 3.87
CA VAL A 381 19.06 -7.32 4.40
C VAL A 381 20.25 -7.97 3.70
N VAL A 382 20.25 -9.29 3.53
CA VAL A 382 21.35 -9.99 2.85
C VAL A 382 21.53 -9.49 1.42
N GLY A 383 20.45 -9.33 0.66
CA GLY A 383 20.53 -8.77 -0.69
C GLY A 383 21.06 -7.33 -0.72
N LEU A 384 20.62 -6.48 0.22
CA LEU A 384 21.11 -5.11 0.34
C LEU A 384 22.58 -5.03 0.77
N GLN A 385 23.03 -5.93 1.64
CA GLN A 385 24.45 -6.06 2.00
C GLN A 385 25.31 -6.45 0.79
N ASP A 386 24.79 -7.30 -0.10
CA ASP A 386 25.51 -7.71 -1.32
C ASP A 386 25.64 -6.55 -2.30
N ILE A 387 24.62 -5.68 -2.39
CA ILE A 387 24.70 -4.41 -3.14
C ILE A 387 25.72 -3.47 -2.50
N GLU A 388 25.67 -3.33 -1.17
CA GLU A 388 26.52 -2.40 -0.41
C GLU A 388 28.01 -2.81 -0.40
N ALA A 389 28.31 -4.11 -0.49
CA ALA A 389 29.66 -4.64 -0.47
C ALA A 389 30.45 -4.32 -1.75
N ASP A 390 29.78 -4.18 -2.90
CA ASP A 390 30.41 -3.83 -4.17
C ASP A 390 30.26 -2.32 -4.47
N ARG A 391 31.40 -1.64 -4.62
CA ARG A 391 31.41 -0.17 -4.81
C ARG A 391 30.66 0.28 -6.07
N ALA A 392 30.76 -0.49 -7.16
CA ALA A 392 30.11 -0.14 -8.42
C ALA A 392 28.60 -0.33 -8.34
N THR A 393 28.15 -1.45 -7.78
CA THR A 393 26.74 -1.77 -7.57
C THR A 393 26.11 -0.78 -6.60
N ARG A 394 26.76 -0.45 -5.49
CA ARG A 394 26.30 0.58 -4.53
C ARG A 394 26.12 1.94 -5.21
N ALA A 395 27.09 2.38 -6.00
CA ALA A 395 27.00 3.66 -6.71
C ALA A 395 25.83 3.66 -7.71
N ALA A 396 25.65 2.56 -8.45
CA ALA A 396 24.51 2.39 -9.35
C ALA A 396 23.16 2.37 -8.60
N ALA A 397 23.08 1.70 -7.45
CA ALA A 397 21.88 1.66 -6.61
C ALA A 397 21.46 3.05 -6.13
N LEU A 398 22.41 3.83 -5.61
CA LEU A 398 22.14 5.20 -5.16
C LEU A 398 21.76 6.12 -6.33
N ALA A 399 22.37 5.95 -7.50
CA ALA A 399 22.00 6.69 -8.69
C ALA A 399 20.58 6.33 -9.19
N ALA A 400 20.24 5.04 -9.21
CA ALA A 400 18.90 4.58 -9.54
C ALA A 400 17.87 5.13 -8.54
N ALA A 401 18.18 5.14 -7.24
CA ALA A 401 17.28 5.67 -6.21
C ALA A 401 16.94 7.17 -6.39
N GLU A 402 17.76 7.96 -7.11
CA GLU A 402 17.42 9.36 -7.42
C GLU A 402 16.18 9.50 -8.32
N THR A 403 15.83 8.44 -9.06
CA THR A 403 14.61 8.38 -9.89
C THR A 403 13.36 8.10 -9.08
N LEU A 404 13.50 7.74 -7.80
CA LEU A 404 12.39 7.46 -6.90
C LEU A 404 11.87 8.76 -6.24
N PRO A 405 10.60 8.75 -5.81
CA PRO A 405 10.06 9.74 -4.88
C PRO A 405 11.01 10.02 -3.71
N ARG A 406 10.93 11.25 -3.18
CA ARG A 406 11.82 11.73 -2.12
C ARG A 406 11.89 10.78 -0.92
N HIS A 407 10.78 10.12 -0.58
CA HIS A 407 10.66 9.30 0.62
C HIS A 407 11.28 7.94 0.47
N LEU A 408 11.03 7.28 -0.66
CA LEU A 408 11.70 6.04 -1.02
C LEU A 408 13.21 6.26 -1.19
N ARG A 409 13.62 7.35 -1.83
CA ARG A 409 15.03 7.72 -1.96
C ARG A 409 15.70 7.90 -0.60
N LYS A 410 15.05 8.64 0.31
CA LYS A 410 15.54 8.80 1.69
C LYS A 410 15.63 7.44 2.39
N ASN A 411 14.59 6.62 2.28
CA ASN A 411 14.54 5.30 2.89
C ASN A 411 15.68 4.39 2.39
N VAL A 412 15.91 4.34 1.08
CA VAL A 412 17.03 3.58 0.48
C VAL A 412 18.37 4.05 1.06
N ARG A 413 18.62 5.36 1.12
CA ARG A 413 19.86 5.91 1.70
C ARG A 413 20.02 5.52 3.17
N THR A 414 18.97 5.70 3.97
CA THR A 414 18.98 5.37 5.40
C THR A 414 19.20 3.87 5.63
N VAL A 415 18.58 2.99 4.82
CA VAL A 415 18.78 1.54 4.94
C VAL A 415 20.21 1.14 4.59
N PHE A 416 20.83 1.75 3.58
CA PHE A 416 22.25 1.51 3.28
C PHE A 416 23.18 1.91 4.43
N GLU A 417 22.83 2.93 5.22
CA GLU A 417 23.63 3.35 6.39
C GLU A 417 23.69 2.27 7.48
N TYR A 418 22.62 1.50 7.70
CA TYR A 418 22.56 0.51 8.79
C TYR A 418 22.50 -0.96 8.34
N CYS A 419 22.35 -1.28 7.05
CA CYS A 419 22.22 -2.67 6.59
C CYS A 419 23.43 -3.56 6.92
N ARG A 420 24.61 -2.96 7.17
CA ARG A 420 25.82 -3.67 7.64
C ARG A 420 25.71 -4.14 9.09
N GLN A 421 24.95 -3.42 9.91
CA GLN A 421 24.70 -3.73 11.32
C GLN A 421 23.21 -3.49 11.64
N PRO A 422 22.31 -4.33 11.09
CA PRO A 422 20.88 -4.10 11.17
C PRO A 422 20.39 -4.42 12.59
N TYR A 423 19.84 -3.42 13.27
CA TYR A 423 19.09 -3.63 14.50
C TYR A 423 17.72 -4.24 14.19
N TYR A 424 17.17 -5.00 15.14
CA TYR A 424 15.83 -5.58 15.01
C TYR A 424 14.79 -4.45 14.98
N GLN A 425 14.10 -4.26 13.85
CA GLN A 425 13.17 -3.13 13.68
C GLN A 425 11.94 -3.19 14.58
N MET A 426 11.57 -4.38 15.05
CA MET A 426 10.43 -4.60 15.94
C MET A 426 10.74 -4.32 17.42
N SER A 427 11.92 -3.80 17.78
CA SER A 427 12.18 -3.35 19.16
C SER A 427 11.60 -1.97 19.49
N ASN A 428 10.95 -1.28 18.53
CA ASN A 428 10.35 0.06 18.70
C ASN A 428 8.91 0.17 18.14
N ARG A 429 8.09 -0.88 18.23
CA ARG A 429 6.62 -0.77 18.06
C ARG A 429 5.92 -0.75 19.40
#